data_AF-A0A6N2I0D7-F1
#
_entry.id   AF-A0A6N2I0D7-F1
#
_cell.length_a   1.000
_cell.length_b   1.000
_cell.length_c   1.000
_cell.angle_alpha   90.00
_cell.angle_beta   90.00
_cell.angle_gamma   90.00
#
_symmetry.space_group_name_H-M   'P 1'
#
loop_
_entity.id
_entity.type
_entity.pdbx_description
1 polymer ?
#
loop_
_entity_poly.entity_id
_entity_poly.type
_entity_poly.pdbx_seq_one_letter_code
_entity_poly.pdbx_strand_id
1 'polypeptide(L)'
;MSDDITYGVGEGPTANVSVSLHSGNIAAVRARVGKRGFSAYVDAAVQRQIERDNLAELTNAHEAEHGALSHMEVDAARALLRGDADSAENAA
;
A
#
# COMPACT_ATOMS: atom_id res chain seq x y z
N MET A 1 -26.20 23.11 -3.86
CA MET A 1 -24.96 22.79 -3.14
C MET A 1 -24.41 21.57 -3.83
N SER A 2 -23.46 21.74 -4.74
CA SER A 2 -22.80 20.61 -5.37
C SER A 2 -21.96 19.94 -4.28
N ASP A 3 -22.27 18.69 -3.93
CA ASP A 3 -21.31 17.87 -3.20
C ASP A 3 -20.04 17.86 -4.04
N ASP A 4 -18.97 18.42 -3.47
CA ASP A 4 -17.65 18.37 -4.08
C ASP A 4 -17.21 16.90 -3.98
N ILE A 5 -17.46 16.14 -5.05
CA ILE A 5 -17.14 14.71 -5.09
C ILE A 5 -15.64 14.59 -4.87
N THR A 6 -15.26 14.20 -3.64
CA THR A 6 -13.87 13.97 -3.27
C THR A 6 -13.56 12.51 -3.56
N TYR A 7 -12.74 12.27 -4.58
CA TYR A 7 -12.28 10.93 -4.92
C TYR A 7 -11.13 10.51 -4.00
N GLY A 8 -11.19 9.27 -3.50
CA GLY A 8 -10.07 8.63 -2.82
C GLY A 8 -8.91 8.30 -3.79
N VAL A 9 -7.81 7.80 -3.24
CA VAL A 9 -6.64 7.38 -4.03
C VAL A 9 -7.05 6.25 -4.98
N GLY A 10 -6.85 6.46 -6.29
CA GLY A 10 -7.22 5.48 -7.32
C GLY A 10 -8.72 5.49 -7.71
N GLU A 11 -9.49 6.44 -7.20
CA GLU A 11 -10.91 6.60 -7.53
C GLU A 11 -11.15 7.73 -8.55
N GLY A 12 -12.32 7.68 -9.20
CA GLY A 12 -12.76 8.71 -10.13
C GLY A 12 -12.41 8.46 -11.60
N PRO A 13 -12.82 9.37 -12.50
CA PRO A 13 -12.58 9.23 -13.92
C PRO A 13 -11.09 9.44 -14.26
N THR A 14 -10.57 8.67 -15.21
CA THR A 14 -9.20 8.83 -15.70
C THR A 14 -9.02 10.15 -16.43
N ALA A 15 -7.94 10.88 -16.14
CA ALA A 15 -7.54 12.09 -16.86
C ALA A 15 -6.14 11.92 -17.48
N ASN A 16 -5.91 12.57 -18.62
CA ASN A 16 -4.60 12.52 -19.27
C ASN A 16 -3.65 13.53 -18.62
N VAL A 17 -2.55 13.03 -18.06
CA VAL A 17 -1.47 13.84 -17.49
C VAL A 17 -0.16 13.51 -18.21
N SER A 18 0.58 14.53 -18.63
CA SER A 18 1.89 14.35 -19.29
C SER A 18 3.02 14.52 -18.30
N VAL A 19 3.87 13.50 -18.19
CA VAL A 19 5.07 13.52 -17.33
C VAL A 19 6.27 12.96 -18.08
N SER A 20 7.48 13.36 -17.66
CA SER A 20 8.72 12.77 -18.17
C SER A 20 9.08 11.52 -17.37
N LEU A 21 9.50 10.47 -18.06
CA LEU A 21 9.97 9.21 -17.46
C LEU A 21 11.28 8.79 -18.11
N HIS A 22 12.15 8.16 -17.33
CA HIS A 22 13.36 7.54 -17.85
C HIS A 22 13.02 6.51 -18.93
N SER A 23 13.75 6.52 -20.05
CA SER A 23 13.56 5.59 -21.17
C SER A 23 13.65 4.12 -20.72
N GLY A 24 14.53 3.82 -19.76
CA GLY A 24 14.64 2.49 -19.13
C GLY A 24 13.36 2.06 -18.42
N ASN A 25 12.71 2.96 -17.67
CA ASN A 25 11.44 2.67 -17.01
C ASN A 25 10.34 2.42 -18.03
N ILE A 26 10.28 3.23 -19.09
CA ILE A 26 9.31 3.05 -20.17
C ILE A 26 9.49 1.66 -20.82
N ALA A 27 10.73 1.28 -21.13
CA ALA A 27 11.04 -0.02 -21.72
C ALA A 27 10.67 -1.17 -20.78
N ALA A 28 11.02 -1.09 -19.50
CA ALA A 28 10.73 -2.12 -18.51
C ALA A 28 9.22 -2.34 -18.31
N VAL A 29 8.44 -1.27 -18.23
CA VAL A 29 6.98 -1.38 -18.12
C VAL A 29 6.38 -1.97 -19.39
N ARG A 30 6.77 -1.50 -20.58
CA ARG A 30 6.29 -2.04 -21.85
C ARG A 30 6.62 -3.52 -22.02
N ALA A 31 7.80 -3.97 -21.57
CA ALA A 31 8.17 -5.38 -21.59
C ALA A 31 7.26 -6.22 -20.67
N ARG A 32 6.80 -5.65 -19.55
CA ARG A 32 5.95 -6.35 -18.57
C ARG A 32 4.48 -6.43 -18.99
N VAL A 33 3.90 -5.34 -19.50
CA VAL A 33 2.44 -5.23 -19.73
C VAL A 33 2.04 -4.92 -21.18
N GLY A 34 3.02 -4.84 -22.09
CA GLY A 34 2.81 -4.43 -23.47
C GLY A 34 2.44 -2.95 -23.62
N LYS A 35 2.16 -2.53 -24.86
CA LYS A 35 1.84 -1.12 -25.17
C LYS A 35 0.48 -0.68 -24.60
N ARG A 36 -0.52 -1.57 -24.61
CA ARG A 36 -1.89 -1.26 -24.16
C ARG A 36 -2.03 -1.21 -22.64
N GLY A 37 -1.18 -1.92 -21.90
CA GLY A 37 -1.21 -1.96 -20.44
C GLY A 37 -0.43 -0.83 -19.75
N PHE A 38 0.26 0.02 -20.52
CA PHE A 38 1.21 0.98 -19.94
C PHE A 38 0.56 1.95 -18.96
N SER A 39 -0.52 2.63 -19.38
CA SER A 39 -1.20 3.61 -18.53
C SER A 39 -1.80 2.97 -17.28
N ALA A 40 -2.48 1.83 -17.43
CA ALA A 40 -3.05 1.10 -16.30
C ALA A 40 -1.99 0.63 -15.29
N TYR A 41 -0.82 0.21 -15.79
CA TYR A 41 0.29 -0.16 -14.91
C TYR A 41 0.84 1.02 -14.13
N VAL A 42 1.02 2.17 -14.80
CA VAL A 42 1.53 3.39 -14.16
C VAL A 42 0.53 3.91 -13.13
N ASP A 43 -0.75 3.96 -13.48
CA ASP A 43 -1.82 4.39 -12.59
C ASP A 43 -1.87 3.53 -11.31
N ALA A 44 -1.92 2.21 -11.46
CA ALA A 44 -1.87 1.29 -10.32
C ALA A 44 -0.56 1.38 -9.52
N ALA A 45 0.57 1.70 -10.17
CA ALA A 45 1.85 1.89 -9.48
C ALA A 45 1.87 3.17 -8.65
N VAL A 46 1.30 4.26 -9.16
CA VAL A 46 1.16 5.53 -8.43
C VAL A 46 0.24 5.34 -7.23
N GLN A 47 -0.93 4.70 -7.42
CA GLN A 47 -1.85 4.38 -6.32
C GLN A 47 -1.13 3.60 -5.20
N ARG A 48 -0.46 2.50 -5.55
CA ARG A 48 0.29 1.69 -4.57
C ARG A 48 1.37 2.49 -3.84
N GLN A 49 2.00 3.46 -4.50
CA GLN A 49 3.02 4.28 -3.86
C GLN A 49 2.39 5.23 -2.84
N ILE A 50 1.31 5.91 -3.21
CA ILE A 50 0.58 6.80 -2.30
C ILE A 50 0.05 6.03 -1.09
N GLU A 51 -0.54 4.85 -1.30
CA GLU A 51 -1.02 4.00 -0.21
C GLU A 51 0.11 3.60 0.76
N ARG A 52 1.32 3.31 0.23
CA ARG A 52 2.50 3.01 1.05
C ARG A 52 3.01 4.22 1.81
N ASP A 53 3.01 5.39 1.18
CA ASP A 53 3.45 6.63 1.81
C ASP A 53 2.49 6.99 2.97
N ASN A 54 1.17 6.89 2.75
CA ASN A 54 0.16 7.08 3.80
C ASN A 54 0.29 6.06 4.93
N LEU A 55 0.56 4.79 4.61
CA LEU A 55 0.79 3.77 5.63
C LEU A 55 2.04 4.08 6.46
N ALA A 56 3.14 4.49 5.82
CA ALA A 56 4.36 4.86 6.50
C ALA A 56 4.15 6.06 7.43
N GLU A 57 3.37 7.06 7.00
CA GLU A 57 2.99 8.21 7.84
C GLU A 57 2.23 7.74 9.10
N LEU A 58 1.22 6.87 8.92
CA LEU A 58 0.45 6.34 10.04
C LEU A 58 1.31 5.51 11.00
N THR A 59 2.19 4.65 10.48
CA THR A 59 3.13 3.88 11.30
C THR A 59 4.05 4.81 12.09
N ASN A 60 4.64 5.82 11.44
CA ASN A 60 5.52 6.78 12.12
C ASN A 60 4.79 7.55 13.23
N ALA A 61 3.55 7.97 12.99
CA ALA A 61 2.73 8.63 14.01
C ALA A 61 2.47 7.73 15.23
N HIS A 62 2.16 6.46 14.99
CA HIS A 62 1.95 5.47 16.04
C HIS A 62 3.23 5.21 16.86
N GLU A 63 4.36 5.02 16.19
CA GLU A 63 5.65 4.80 16.85
C GLU A 63 6.12 6.04 17.63
N ALA A 64 5.81 7.25 17.16
CA ALA A 64 6.11 8.47 17.89
C ALA A 64 5.33 8.59 19.21
N GLU A 65 4.10 8.08 19.26
CA GLU A 65 3.25 8.11 20.46
C GLU A 65 3.55 6.97 21.44
N HIS A 66 3.80 5.76 20.94
CA HIS A 66 3.86 4.54 21.76
C HIS A 66 5.23 3.84 21.78
N GLY A 67 6.17 4.30 20.95
CA GLY A 67 7.42 3.60 20.70
C GLY A 67 7.29 2.51 19.63
N ALA A 68 8.44 2.08 19.10
CA ALA A 68 8.48 1.00 18.12
C ALA A 68 8.16 -0.36 18.75
N LEU A 69 7.34 -1.17 18.07
CA LEU A 69 7.02 -2.52 18.51
C LEU A 69 8.24 -3.44 18.37
N SER A 70 8.52 -4.23 19.41
CA SER A 70 9.54 -5.27 19.34
C SER A 70 9.06 -6.46 18.49
N HIS A 71 10.00 -7.20 17.91
CA HIS A 71 9.68 -8.41 17.14
C HIS A 71 8.91 -9.44 17.99
N MET A 72 9.23 -9.54 19.28
CA MET A 72 8.57 -10.44 20.21
C MET A 72 7.09 -10.07 20.44
N GLU A 73 6.78 -8.78 20.59
CA GLU A 73 5.40 -8.30 20.73
C GLU A 73 4.59 -8.55 19.45
N VAL A 74 5.20 -8.32 18.28
CA VAL A 74 4.56 -8.58 16.99
C VAL A 74 4.30 -10.07 16.79
N ASP A 75 5.25 -10.94 17.16
CA ASP A 75 5.09 -12.39 17.01
C ASP A 75 4.05 -12.95 17.99
N ALA A 76 4.00 -12.45 19.23
CA ALA A 76 2.94 -12.78 20.18
C ALA A 76 1.56 -12.37 19.66
N ALA A 77 1.42 -11.16 19.11
CA ALA A 77 0.19 -10.70 18.49
C ALA A 77 -0.22 -11.55 17.27
N ARG A 78 0.74 -11.98 16.44
CA ARG A 78 0.48 -12.87 15.30
C ARG A 78 -0.01 -14.25 15.75
N ALA A 79 0.56 -14.81 16.81
CA ALA A 79 0.14 -16.09 17.36
C ALA A 79 -1.30 -16.03 17.88
N LEU A 80 -1.65 -14.93 18.57
CA LEU A 80 -3.03 -14.66 18.98
C LEU A 80 -3.98 -14.54 17.79
N LEU A 81 -3.62 -13.77 16.75
CA LEU A 81 -4.46 -13.57 15.56
C LEU A 81 -4.73 -14.87 14.77
N ARG A 82 -3.77 -15.80 14.79
CA ARG A 82 -3.89 -17.11 14.12
C ARG A 82 -4.64 -18.15 14.94
N GLY A 83 -4.89 -17.90 16.23
CA GLY A 83 -5.47 -18.88 17.16
C GLY A 83 -4.45 -19.91 17.69
N ASP A 84 -3.15 -19.67 17.48
CA ASP A 84 -2.08 -20.57 17.95
C ASP A 84 -1.89 -20.47 19.48
N ALA A 85 -2.29 -19.33 20.07
CA ALA A 85 -2.21 -19.10 21.52
C ALA A 85 -3.12 -20.05 22.32
N ASP A 86 -4.34 -20.34 21.82
CA ASP A 86 -5.31 -21.23 22.49
C ASP A 86 -4.94 -22.72 22.35
N SER A 87 -4.14 -23.07 21.34
CA SER A 87 -3.68 -24.45 21.11
C SER A 87 -2.57 -24.88 22.08
N ALA A 88 -1.80 -23.93 22.62
CA ALA A 88 -0.81 -24.19 23.65
C ALA A 88 -1.44 -24.33 25.05
N GLU A 89 -2.56 -23.65 25.31
CA GLU A 89 -3.27 -23.72 26.59
C GLU A 89 -4.12 -25.00 26.75
N ASN A 90 -4.64 -25.57 25.64
CA ASN A 90 -5.43 -26.82 25.66
C ASN A 90 -4.60 -28.12 25.62
N ALA A 91 -3.26 -28.04 25.63
CA ALA A 91 -2.36 -29.19 25.60
C ALA A 91 -1.69 -29.50 26.95
N ALA A 92 -2.13 -28.85 28.03
CA ALA A 92 -1.59 -28.99 29.40
C ALA A 92 -2.54 -29.76 30.33
#